data_AF-A0A8C3FTC3-F1
#
_entry.id   AF-A0A8C3FTC3-F1
#
_cell.length_a   1.000
_cell.length_b   1.000
_cell.length_c   1.000
_cell.angle_alpha   90.00
_cell.angle_beta   90.00
_cell.angle_gamma   90.00
#
_symmetry.space_group_name_H-M   'P 1'
#
loop_
_entity.id
_entity.type
_entity.pdbx_description
1 polymer ?
#
loop_
_entity_poly.entity_id
_entity_poly.type
_entity_poly.pdbx_seq_one_letter_code
_entity_poly.pdbx_strand_id
1 'polypeptide(L)'
;IRGGPWVTFSPEKLSRSVGDTASFFCNISKANFPQFDYSLNWYKKINATHTQKIAEFNGNEPKIQEKFTLINHSSSVEIKILDLTKNDSGEYFCGLIAFSSPSKVMESNVSNLTVTNEQTGLFQRQYNEPACTRVYRSPLLEGLRAPSLPVIIGLIIAGAVLLGLITYILFITARRTGGASWQGERGPDKQVTTYTVDYGVLEFQQDEHTEASVESYPPDNTEYAVIVFPEEKPVTPERGKKTKHQRTCQI
;
A
#
# COMPACT_ATOMS: atom_id res chain seq x y z
N ILE A 1 19.37 -19.10 28.08
CA ILE A 1 18.16 -18.23 28.13
C ILE A 1 17.51 -18.29 26.75
N ARG A 2 16.33 -18.91 26.58
CA ARG A 2 15.59 -18.76 25.31
C ARG A 2 14.97 -17.37 25.32
N GLY A 3 15.44 -16.49 24.44
CA GLY A 3 14.87 -15.14 24.31
C GLY A 3 13.40 -15.22 23.94
N GLY A 4 12.56 -14.47 24.64
CA GLY A 4 11.17 -14.27 24.21
C GLY A 4 11.13 -13.55 22.85
N PRO A 5 9.96 -13.51 22.20
CA PRO A 5 9.79 -12.68 21.00
C PRO A 5 10.15 -11.23 21.30
N TRP A 6 10.76 -10.56 20.33
CA TRP A 6 11.21 -9.17 20.37
C TRP A 6 11.13 -8.54 18.98
N VAL A 7 10.96 -7.22 18.96
CA VAL A 7 10.88 -6.40 17.76
C VAL A 7 11.74 -5.14 17.95
N THR A 8 12.44 -4.71 16.91
CA THR A 8 13.23 -3.47 16.88
C THR A 8 13.04 -2.74 15.56
N PHE A 9 13.19 -1.42 15.57
CA PHE A 9 13.03 -0.57 14.41
C PHE A 9 14.30 0.25 14.20
N SER A 10 14.79 0.29 12.97
CA SER A 10 16.15 0.78 12.68
C SER A 10 16.25 1.44 11.30
N PRO A 11 17.13 2.43 11.11
CA PRO A 11 18.01 3.06 12.12
C PRO A 11 17.23 4.00 13.06
N GLU A 12 17.71 4.18 14.29
CA GLU A 12 17.10 5.06 15.31
C GLU A 12 16.91 6.51 14.82
N LYS A 13 17.81 6.99 13.97
CA LYS A 13 17.76 8.34 13.39
C LYS A 13 18.10 8.25 11.92
N LEU A 14 17.28 8.88 11.08
CA LEU A 14 17.45 8.93 9.63
C LEU A 14 17.25 10.36 9.16
N SER A 15 18.25 10.91 8.46
CA SER A 15 18.13 12.18 7.74
C SER A 15 18.09 11.90 6.24
N ARG A 16 17.15 12.52 5.54
CA ARG A 16 16.95 12.43 4.09
C ARG A 16 16.49 13.76 3.54
N SER A 17 16.47 13.88 2.23
CA SER A 17 16.14 15.11 1.54
C SER A 17 14.73 15.03 0.93
N VAL A 18 14.13 16.18 0.62
CA VAL A 18 12.85 16.24 -0.10
C VAL A 18 13.01 15.55 -1.47
N GLY A 19 12.10 14.64 -1.79
CA GLY A 19 12.14 13.78 -2.98
C GLY A 19 12.94 12.48 -2.83
N ASP A 20 13.69 12.29 -1.74
CA ASP A 20 14.38 11.02 -1.49
C ASP A 20 13.40 9.91 -1.07
N THR A 21 13.92 8.68 -0.95
CA THR A 21 13.27 7.57 -0.24
C THR A 21 13.92 7.37 1.14
N ALA A 22 13.08 7.28 2.19
CA ALA A 22 13.51 6.76 3.49
C ALA A 22 13.30 5.24 3.54
N SER A 23 14.16 4.53 4.28
CA SER A 23 14.06 3.08 4.46
C SER A 23 14.32 2.74 5.92
N PHE A 24 13.39 2.00 6.53
CA PHE A 24 13.51 1.51 7.90
C PHE A 24 13.26 0.00 7.96
N PHE A 25 13.98 -0.69 8.81
CA PHE A 25 13.88 -2.13 9.01
C PHE A 25 13.23 -2.42 10.36
N CYS A 26 12.12 -3.14 10.33
CA CYS A 26 11.51 -3.74 11.50
C CYS A 26 12.05 -5.17 11.64
N ASN A 27 13.03 -5.39 12.53
CA ASN A 27 13.61 -6.70 12.78
C ASN A 27 12.78 -7.44 13.82
N ILE A 28 12.46 -8.71 13.55
CA ILE A 28 11.58 -9.54 14.39
C ILE A 28 12.25 -10.88 14.69
N SER A 29 12.21 -11.33 15.94
CA SER A 29 12.53 -12.72 16.25
C SER A 29 11.35 -13.62 15.92
N LYS A 30 11.38 -14.22 14.74
CA LYS A 30 10.42 -15.26 14.28
C LYS A 30 10.45 -16.56 15.13
N ALA A 31 11.23 -16.58 16.22
CA ALA A 31 11.65 -17.78 16.95
C ALA A 31 10.51 -18.58 17.66
N ASN A 32 9.28 -18.06 17.72
CA ASN A 32 8.17 -18.72 18.42
C ASN A 32 6.80 -18.59 17.71
N PHE A 33 6.74 -18.12 16.47
CA PHE A 33 5.45 -17.89 15.77
C PHE A 33 5.39 -18.61 14.42
N PRO A 34 4.31 -19.37 14.13
CA PRO A 34 3.97 -19.77 12.78
C PRO A 34 3.87 -18.54 11.86
N GLN A 35 4.20 -18.73 10.58
CA GLN A 35 4.35 -17.63 9.61
C GLN A 35 3.07 -16.78 9.40
N PHE A 36 1.91 -17.27 9.86
CA PHE A 36 0.59 -16.69 9.64
C PHE A 36 -0.10 -16.17 10.93
N ASP A 37 0.50 -16.38 12.11
CA ASP A 37 -0.12 -16.04 13.41
C ASP A 37 0.29 -14.64 13.93
N TYR A 38 0.76 -13.75 13.05
CA TYR A 38 1.11 -12.37 13.43
C TYR A 38 0.81 -11.34 12.34
N SER A 39 0.48 -10.12 12.78
CA SER A 39 0.47 -8.90 11.96
C SER A 39 1.60 -7.98 12.41
N LEU A 40 2.35 -7.45 11.44
CA LEU A 40 3.37 -6.44 11.66
C LEU A 40 2.86 -5.09 11.14
N ASN A 41 2.82 -4.09 12.00
CA ASN A 41 2.22 -2.80 11.72
C ASN A 41 3.26 -1.68 11.88
N TRP A 42 3.15 -0.64 11.06
CA TRP A 42 3.96 0.56 11.19
C TRP A 42 3.11 1.74 11.57
N TYR A 43 3.66 2.59 12.42
CA TYR A 43 2.98 3.73 12.99
C TYR A 43 3.84 4.98 12.87
N LYS A 44 3.19 6.11 12.59
CA LYS A 44 3.71 7.45 12.77
C LYS A 44 3.07 8.04 14.02
N LYS A 45 3.86 8.62 14.94
CA LYS A 45 3.30 9.41 16.03
C LYS A 45 2.85 10.77 15.49
N ILE A 46 1.61 11.16 15.81
CA ILE A 46 1.04 12.46 15.46
C ILE A 46 1.25 13.45 16.62
N ASN A 47 1.12 12.95 17.85
CA ASN A 47 1.45 13.65 19.09
C ASN A 47 1.74 12.62 20.20
N ALA A 48 1.86 13.06 21.45
CA ALA A 48 2.19 12.19 22.59
C ALA A 48 1.14 11.11 22.90
N THR A 49 -0.11 11.27 22.46
CA THR A 49 -1.23 10.36 22.75
C THR A 49 -1.86 9.71 21.51
N HIS A 50 -1.54 10.19 20.31
CA HIS A 50 -2.13 9.72 19.05
C HIS A 50 -1.07 9.18 18.09
N THR A 51 -1.30 7.96 17.62
CA THR A 51 -0.50 7.28 16.59
C THR A 51 -1.38 6.96 15.39
N GLN A 52 -0.82 7.11 14.19
CA GLN A 52 -1.46 6.77 12.92
C GLN A 52 -0.81 5.51 12.38
N LYS A 53 -1.59 4.46 12.12
CA LYS A 53 -1.13 3.28 11.37
C LYS A 53 -0.93 3.66 9.92
N ILE A 54 0.27 3.44 9.38
CA ILE A 54 0.69 3.84 8.02
C ILE A 54 0.96 2.66 7.08
N ALA A 55 1.17 1.46 7.62
CA ALA A 55 1.38 0.24 6.84
C ALA A 55 1.06 -1.02 7.67
N GLU A 56 0.80 -2.13 6.98
CA GLU A 56 0.58 -3.46 7.58
C GLU A 56 1.17 -4.55 6.69
N PHE A 57 1.78 -5.55 7.32
CA PHE A 57 2.25 -6.79 6.72
C PHE A 57 1.64 -7.96 7.49
N ASN A 58 0.78 -8.72 6.83
CA ASN A 58 -0.02 -9.83 7.39
C ASN A 58 0.45 -11.20 6.87
N GLY A 59 1.76 -11.36 6.65
CA GLY A 59 2.39 -12.61 6.20
C GLY A 59 2.22 -12.94 4.71
N ASN A 60 1.09 -12.60 4.10
CA ASN A 60 0.69 -13.15 2.80
C ASN A 60 0.77 -12.21 1.59
N GLU A 61 0.82 -10.88 1.74
CA GLU A 61 1.21 -9.99 0.63
C GLU A 61 1.57 -8.59 1.14
N PRO A 62 2.56 -7.89 0.54
CA PRO A 62 2.86 -6.50 0.87
C PRO A 62 1.77 -5.59 0.31
N LYS A 63 0.84 -5.15 1.16
CA LYS A 63 -0.18 -4.16 0.77
C LYS A 63 0.49 -2.82 0.44
N ILE A 64 0.62 -2.53 -0.85
CA ILE A 64 1.06 -1.20 -1.33
C ILE A 64 0.01 -0.19 -0.87
N GLN A 65 0.43 0.74 -0.02
CA GLN A 65 -0.28 1.99 0.22
C GLN A 65 0.53 3.06 -0.51
N GLU A 66 -0.11 4.05 -1.15
CA GLU A 66 0.48 4.85 -2.25
C GLU A 66 1.94 5.31 -2.04
N LYS A 67 2.27 5.75 -0.81
CA LYS A 67 3.61 6.25 -0.44
C LYS A 67 4.53 5.22 0.24
N PHE A 68 4.00 4.07 0.63
CA PHE A 68 4.67 3.07 1.47
C PHE A 68 4.82 1.73 0.75
N THR A 69 6.07 1.33 0.51
CA THR A 69 6.40 -0.02 -0.02
C THR A 69 6.92 -0.90 1.11
N LEU A 70 6.44 -2.14 1.19
CA LEU A 70 6.89 -3.14 2.15
C LEU A 70 7.68 -4.24 1.45
N ILE A 71 8.87 -4.57 1.98
CA ILE A 71 9.75 -5.61 1.43
C ILE A 71 10.04 -6.61 2.55
N ASN A 72 9.59 -7.86 2.37
CA ASN A 72 9.80 -8.94 3.33
C ASN A 72 11.19 -9.55 3.16
N HIS A 73 11.98 -9.56 4.24
CA HIS A 73 13.30 -10.19 4.32
C HIS A 73 13.26 -11.42 5.24
N SER A 74 14.35 -12.19 5.27
CA SER A 74 14.42 -13.44 6.05
C SER A 74 14.16 -13.26 7.54
N SER A 75 14.65 -12.16 8.15
CA SER A 75 14.52 -11.86 9.60
C SER A 75 13.90 -10.48 9.92
N SER A 76 13.46 -9.74 8.91
CA SER A 76 12.93 -8.39 9.08
C SER A 76 11.93 -8.05 7.97
N VAL A 77 11.18 -6.97 8.14
CA VAL A 77 10.42 -6.34 7.05
C VAL A 77 10.86 -4.89 6.94
N GLU A 78 11.25 -4.51 5.73
CA GLU A 78 11.65 -3.15 5.39
C GLU A 78 10.43 -2.35 4.94
N ILE A 79 10.25 -1.15 5.49
CA ILE A 79 9.33 -0.15 4.98
C ILE A 79 10.12 0.94 4.25
N LYS A 80 9.70 1.25 3.03
CA LYS A 80 10.18 2.41 2.26
C LYS A 80 9.10 3.47 2.21
N ILE A 81 9.47 4.70 2.57
CA ILE A 81 8.65 5.89 2.39
C ILE A 81 9.18 6.61 1.16
N LEU A 82 8.41 6.58 0.08
CA LEU A 82 8.76 7.18 -1.21
C LEU A 82 8.48 8.69 -1.20
N ASP A 83 9.04 9.44 -2.15
CA ASP A 83 8.77 10.87 -2.42
C ASP A 83 8.62 11.72 -1.14
N LEU A 84 9.69 11.78 -0.35
CA LEU A 84 9.68 12.46 0.94
C LEU A 84 9.36 13.95 0.81
N THR A 85 8.54 14.44 1.74
CA THR A 85 8.20 15.85 1.95
C THR A 85 8.59 16.23 3.38
N LYS A 86 8.67 17.53 3.69
CA LYS A 86 8.94 17.97 5.08
C LYS A 86 7.95 17.39 6.10
N ASN A 87 6.69 17.20 5.69
CA ASN A 87 5.62 16.68 6.53
C ASN A 87 5.82 15.19 6.91
N ASP A 88 6.69 14.47 6.20
CA ASP A 88 7.08 13.10 6.56
C ASP A 88 8.12 13.07 7.69
N SER A 89 8.67 14.21 8.11
CA SER A 89 9.48 14.26 9.33
C SER A 89 8.64 13.85 10.55
N GLY A 90 9.27 13.23 11.55
CA GLY A 90 8.62 12.83 12.80
C GLY A 90 9.11 11.50 13.36
N GLU A 91 8.36 10.99 14.33
CA GLU A 91 8.68 9.75 15.04
C GLU A 91 7.88 8.56 14.48
N TYR A 92 8.58 7.46 14.22
CA TYR A 92 8.05 6.24 13.61
C TYR A 92 8.45 5.01 14.44
N PHE A 93 7.60 3.99 14.47
CA PHE A 93 7.89 2.71 15.12
C PHE A 93 7.11 1.57 14.44
N CYS A 94 7.46 0.33 14.74
CA CYS A 94 6.69 -0.83 14.34
C CYS A 94 6.17 -1.63 15.54
N GLY A 95 5.03 -2.29 15.37
CA GLY A 95 4.38 -3.13 16.36
C GLY A 95 4.08 -4.51 15.80
N LEU A 96 4.52 -5.55 16.49
CA LEU A 96 4.18 -6.95 16.21
C LEU A 96 2.99 -7.35 17.10
N ILE A 97 1.92 -7.81 16.47
CA ILE A 97 0.74 -8.37 17.13
C ILE A 97 0.74 -9.87 16.84
N ALA A 98 0.97 -10.70 17.87
CA ALA A 98 0.83 -12.14 17.78
C ALA A 98 -0.57 -12.57 18.21
N PHE A 99 -1.25 -13.35 17.36
CA PHE A 99 -2.61 -13.84 17.57
C PHE A 99 -2.68 -15.16 18.36
N SER A 100 -1.53 -15.80 18.61
CA SER A 100 -1.40 -16.94 19.55
C SER A 100 -2.06 -16.63 20.89
N SER A 101 -2.83 -17.55 21.48
CA SER A 101 -3.45 -17.33 22.80
C SER A 101 -2.44 -17.45 23.95
N PRO A 102 -2.32 -16.46 24.87
CA PRO A 102 -2.97 -15.14 24.87
C PRO A 102 -2.30 -14.16 23.90
N SER A 103 -3.11 -13.37 23.20
CA SER A 103 -2.63 -12.42 22.18
C SER A 103 -1.61 -11.45 22.76
N LYS A 104 -0.48 -11.26 22.07
CA LYS A 104 0.63 -10.42 22.56
C LYS A 104 0.93 -9.29 21.58
N VAL A 105 0.83 -8.06 22.07
CA VAL A 105 1.32 -6.86 21.37
C VAL A 105 2.74 -6.55 21.84
N MET A 106 3.61 -6.21 20.90
CA MET A 106 5.01 -5.85 21.14
C MET A 106 5.37 -4.64 20.29
N GLU A 107 5.80 -3.56 20.92
CA GLU A 107 6.25 -2.34 20.22
C GLU A 107 7.78 -2.30 20.15
N SER A 108 8.30 -1.71 19.07
CA SER A 108 9.72 -1.46 18.90
C SER A 108 10.18 -0.21 19.67
N ASN A 109 11.49 0.01 19.69
CA ASN A 109 12.02 1.36 19.89
C ASN A 109 11.47 2.33 18.83
N VAL A 110 11.44 3.62 19.16
CA VAL A 110 11.08 4.70 18.24
C VAL A 110 12.29 5.05 17.37
N SER A 111 12.06 5.45 16.13
CA SER A 111 13.04 6.05 15.23
C SER A 111 12.57 7.40 14.72
N ASN A 112 13.49 8.34 14.50
CA ASN A 112 13.19 9.70 14.07
C ASN A 112 13.62 9.93 12.61
N LEU A 113 12.67 10.34 11.77
CA LEU A 113 12.92 10.80 10.40
C LEU A 113 12.99 12.33 10.38
N THR A 114 14.08 12.88 9.84
CA THR A 114 14.22 14.31 9.52
C THR A 114 14.32 14.48 8.01
N VAL A 115 13.43 15.28 7.42
CA VAL A 115 13.44 15.58 5.98
C VAL A 115 13.89 17.02 5.75
N THR A 116 15.03 17.18 5.08
CA THR A 116 15.70 18.47 4.82
C THR A 116 15.54 18.92 3.37
N ASN A 117 15.67 20.23 3.12
CA ASN A 117 15.67 20.76 1.74
C ASN A 117 17.03 20.56 1.03
N GLU A 118 18.09 20.31 1.79
CA GLU A 118 19.42 20.11 1.25
C GLU A 118 19.53 18.68 0.77
N GLN A 119 19.76 18.47 -0.53
CA GLN A 119 20.03 17.14 -1.09
C GLN A 119 21.35 16.61 -0.54
N THR A 120 21.25 15.70 0.42
CA THR A 120 22.38 15.01 1.06
C THR A 120 22.89 13.89 0.16
N GLY A 121 23.28 14.29 -1.05
CA GLY A 121 24.13 13.48 -1.91
C GLY A 121 25.37 13.09 -1.13
N LEU A 122 25.47 11.79 -0.85
CA LEU A 122 26.53 11.13 -0.07
C LEU A 122 27.91 11.72 -0.39
N PHE A 123 28.51 12.46 0.54
CA PHE A 123 29.96 12.49 0.82
C PHE A 123 30.27 13.40 2.02
N GLN A 124 30.10 12.88 3.25
CA GLN A 124 30.75 13.49 4.41
C GLN A 124 32.23 13.06 4.43
N ARG A 125 33.01 13.59 3.49
CA ARG A 125 34.48 13.52 3.53
C ARG A 125 35.02 14.92 3.79
N GLN A 126 35.39 15.13 5.04
CA GLN A 126 36.23 16.23 5.51
C GLN A 126 37.38 16.48 4.53
N TYR A 127 37.44 17.67 3.91
CA TYR A 127 38.62 18.53 3.74
C TYR A 127 38.19 19.87 3.13
N ASN A 128 38.86 20.96 3.53
CA ASN A 128 38.55 22.34 3.13
C ASN A 128 39.07 22.65 1.71
N GLU A 129 38.30 23.32 0.87
CA GLU A 129 38.73 24.33 -0.14
C GLU A 129 37.50 24.93 -0.88
N PRO A 130 37.61 26.12 -1.50
CA PRO A 130 36.47 26.99 -1.78
C PRO A 130 35.76 26.77 -3.12
N ALA A 131 34.61 27.44 -3.27
CA ALA A 131 33.67 27.25 -4.36
C ALA A 131 34.17 27.73 -5.73
N CYS A 132 33.94 26.90 -6.77
CA CYS A 132 33.54 27.40 -8.09
C CYS A 132 32.68 26.38 -8.87
N THR A 133 31.58 26.91 -9.42
CA THR A 133 30.88 26.46 -10.65
C THR A 133 30.83 24.96 -10.99
N ARG A 134 29.73 24.29 -10.63
CA ARG A 134 29.17 23.19 -11.44
C ARG A 134 27.87 23.60 -12.12
N VAL A 135 27.86 23.46 -13.44
CA VAL A 135 26.68 23.62 -14.30
C VAL A 135 25.58 22.66 -13.87
N TYR A 136 24.35 23.17 -13.77
CA TYR A 136 23.17 22.40 -13.40
C TYR A 136 22.84 21.35 -14.47
N ARG A 137 23.18 20.08 -14.22
CA ARG A 137 22.67 18.94 -15.00
C ARG A 137 21.56 18.29 -14.19
N SER A 138 20.31 18.50 -14.63
CA SER A 138 19.12 17.94 -13.99
C SER A 138 19.16 16.40 -13.97
N PRO A 139 18.87 15.73 -12.83
CA PRO A 139 18.91 14.27 -12.69
C PRO A 139 17.61 13.58 -13.14
N LEU A 140 16.87 14.15 -14.09
CA LEU A 140 15.53 13.67 -14.48
C LEU A 140 15.51 12.48 -15.47
N LEU A 141 16.63 11.79 -15.72
CA LEU A 141 16.63 10.64 -16.65
C LEU A 141 17.76 9.59 -16.47
N GLU A 142 18.10 9.20 -15.24
CA GLU A 142 19.02 8.05 -15.00
C GLU A 142 18.30 6.73 -14.64
N GLY A 143 17.00 6.63 -14.94
CA GLY A 143 16.19 5.42 -14.72
C GLY A 143 16.00 4.51 -15.95
N LEU A 144 15.94 5.09 -17.16
CA LEU A 144 15.89 4.29 -18.39
C LEU A 144 17.32 4.09 -18.89
N ARG A 145 17.83 2.87 -18.72
CA ARG A 145 19.02 2.40 -19.44
C ARG A 145 18.67 2.30 -20.93
N ALA A 146 18.80 3.42 -21.63
CA ALA A 146 18.63 3.46 -23.08
C ALA A 146 19.51 2.37 -23.70
N PRO A 147 18.96 1.45 -24.52
CA PRO A 147 19.78 0.46 -25.20
C PRO A 147 20.86 1.20 -25.98
N SER A 148 22.12 0.79 -25.84
CA SER A 148 23.23 1.42 -26.54
C SER A 148 22.97 1.37 -28.05
N LEU A 149 23.43 2.37 -28.81
CA LEU A 149 23.24 2.43 -30.28
C LEU A 149 23.37 1.08 -31.02
N PRO A 150 24.39 0.22 -30.77
CA PRO A 150 24.47 -1.09 -31.42
C PRO A 150 23.30 -2.04 -31.09
N VAL A 151 22.71 -1.97 -29.90
CA VAL A 151 21.53 -2.77 -29.53
C VAL A 151 20.29 -2.30 -30.28
N ILE A 152 20.09 -0.98 -30.42
CA ILE A 152 18.99 -0.41 -31.22
C ILE A 152 19.11 -0.85 -32.68
N ILE A 153 20.30 -0.73 -33.26
CA ILE A 153 20.58 -1.16 -34.64
C ILE A 153 20.36 -2.67 -34.79
N GLY A 154 20.79 -3.48 -33.82
CA GLY A 154 20.56 -4.93 -33.81
C GLY A 154 19.08 -5.30 -33.80
N LEU A 155 18.25 -4.62 -32.99
CA LEU A 155 16.80 -4.83 -32.95
C LEU A 155 16.12 -4.44 -34.28
N ILE A 156 16.55 -3.34 -34.92
CA ILE A 156 16.02 -2.91 -36.22
C ILE A 156 16.36 -3.94 -37.31
N ILE A 157 17.60 -4.42 -37.36
CA ILE A 157 18.03 -5.45 -38.33
C ILE A 157 17.28 -6.76 -38.10
N ALA A 158 17.18 -7.22 -36.84
CA ALA A 158 16.45 -8.44 -36.51
C ALA A 158 14.96 -8.35 -36.88
N GLY A 159 14.33 -7.20 -36.61
CA GLY A 159 12.94 -6.92 -37.01
C GLY A 159 12.75 -6.92 -38.53
N ALA A 160 13.65 -6.28 -39.28
CA ALA A 160 13.60 -6.26 -40.75
C ALA A 160 13.76 -7.67 -41.36
N VAL A 161 14.67 -8.49 -40.82
CA VAL A 161 14.83 -9.90 -41.25
C VAL A 161 13.57 -10.71 -40.94
N LEU A 162 12.99 -10.55 -39.74
CA LEU A 162 11.76 -11.27 -39.36
C LEU A 162 10.57 -10.88 -40.25
N LEU A 163 10.39 -9.60 -40.56
CA LEU A 163 9.37 -9.13 -41.49
C LEU A 163 9.60 -9.64 -42.92
N GLY A 164 10.86 -9.72 -43.37
CA GLY A 164 11.25 -10.35 -44.63
C GLY A 164 10.87 -11.83 -44.69
N LEU A 165 11.11 -12.58 -43.61
CA LEU A 165 10.73 -13.99 -43.52
C LEU A 165 9.21 -14.18 -43.50
N ILE A 166 8.46 -13.36 -42.75
CA ILE A 166 7.00 -13.41 -42.72
C ILE A 166 6.40 -13.12 -44.10
N THR A 167 6.85 -12.05 -44.76
CA THR A 167 6.37 -11.69 -46.11
C THR A 167 6.74 -12.76 -47.15
N TYR A 168 7.93 -13.36 -47.07
CA TYR A 168 8.33 -14.47 -47.91
C TYR A 168 7.48 -15.73 -47.70
N ILE A 169 7.18 -16.10 -46.45
CA ILE A 169 6.28 -17.21 -46.13
C ILE A 169 4.87 -16.93 -46.65
N LEU A 170 4.33 -15.73 -46.42
CA LEU A 170 3.02 -15.31 -46.96
C LEU A 170 2.97 -15.34 -48.48
N PHE A 171 4.07 -15.01 -49.17
CA PHE A 171 4.16 -15.11 -50.62
C PHE A 171 4.16 -16.56 -51.12
N ILE A 172 4.84 -17.47 -50.43
CA ILE A 172 4.80 -18.91 -50.73
C ILE A 172 3.41 -19.50 -50.44
N THR A 173 2.79 -19.16 -49.30
CA THR A 173 1.45 -19.67 -48.97
C THR A 173 0.39 -19.09 -49.89
N ALA A 174 0.42 -17.80 -50.23
CA ALA A 174 -0.47 -17.22 -51.24
C ALA A 174 -0.33 -17.90 -52.61
N ARG A 175 0.90 -18.25 -53.03
CA ARG A 175 1.14 -19.03 -54.27
C ARG A 175 0.65 -20.48 -54.19
N ARG A 176 0.63 -21.10 -53.00
CA ARG A 176 0.06 -22.45 -52.78
C ARG A 176 -1.46 -22.43 -52.69
N THR A 177 -2.04 -21.43 -52.03
CA THR A 177 -3.50 -21.32 -51.80
C THR A 177 -4.22 -20.70 -53.02
N GLY A 178 -3.52 -19.95 -53.87
CA GLY A 178 -4.04 -19.47 -55.17
C GLY A 178 -4.37 -20.58 -56.19
N GLY A 179 -4.11 -21.85 -55.85
CA GLY A 179 -4.55 -23.03 -56.60
C GLY A 179 -5.84 -23.70 -56.06
N ALA A 180 -6.47 -23.17 -55.01
CA ALA A 180 -7.74 -23.67 -54.47
C ALA A 180 -8.89 -22.73 -54.87
N SER A 181 -9.84 -23.27 -55.64
CA SER A 181 -10.89 -22.51 -56.33
C SER A 181 -12.06 -22.06 -55.46
N TRP A 182 -12.64 -20.93 -55.87
CA TRP A 182 -13.90 -20.32 -55.41
C TRP A 182 -15.09 -21.28 -55.27
N GLN A 183 -15.72 -21.27 -54.09
CA GLN A 183 -17.12 -21.60 -53.74
C GLN A 183 -17.28 -21.24 -52.24
N GLY A 184 -18.38 -20.67 -51.73
CA GLY A 184 -19.57 -20.08 -52.32
C GLY A 184 -20.57 -19.69 -51.21
N GLU A 185 -21.23 -18.53 -51.35
CA GLU A 185 -22.52 -18.14 -50.74
C GLU A 185 -22.68 -17.83 -49.21
N ARG A 186 -23.28 -16.64 -48.99
CA ARG A 186 -24.32 -16.26 -48.00
C ARG A 186 -24.11 -16.40 -46.48
N GLY A 187 -24.27 -15.26 -45.77
CA GLY A 187 -24.76 -15.22 -44.38
C GLY A 187 -26.27 -15.51 -44.28
N PRO A 188 -26.93 -15.42 -43.10
CA PRO A 188 -26.74 -14.38 -42.07
C PRO A 188 -26.53 -15.01 -40.65
N ASP A 189 -26.73 -14.39 -39.48
CA ASP A 189 -27.18 -13.04 -39.07
C ASP A 189 -26.61 -12.63 -37.68
N LYS A 190 -26.99 -11.45 -37.17
CA LYS A 190 -26.67 -10.96 -35.82
C LYS A 190 -27.69 -11.43 -34.78
N GLN A 191 -27.36 -12.46 -33.99
CA GLN A 191 -28.11 -12.72 -32.75
C GLN A 191 -27.61 -11.83 -31.61
N VAL A 192 -28.52 -11.03 -31.04
CA VAL A 192 -28.29 -10.28 -29.81
C VAL A 192 -28.44 -11.24 -28.63
N THR A 193 -27.33 -11.58 -27.98
CA THR A 193 -27.33 -12.38 -26.75
C THR A 193 -27.76 -11.54 -25.55
N THR A 194 -29.06 -11.53 -25.26
CA THR A 194 -29.59 -11.03 -23.99
C THR A 194 -29.24 -12.02 -22.88
N TYR A 195 -28.32 -11.63 -21.99
CA TYR A 195 -27.99 -12.42 -20.80
C TYR A 195 -29.04 -12.22 -19.71
N THR A 196 -30.03 -13.11 -19.65
CA THR A 196 -30.88 -13.27 -18.46
C THR A 196 -30.10 -14.04 -17.40
N VAL A 197 -29.87 -13.43 -16.23
CA VAL A 197 -29.26 -14.13 -15.09
C VAL A 197 -30.29 -15.05 -14.47
N ASP A 198 -30.01 -16.34 -14.50
CA ASP A 198 -30.83 -17.37 -13.87
C ASP A 198 -30.52 -17.42 -12.36
N TYR A 199 -31.51 -17.11 -11.53
CA TYR A 199 -31.36 -17.11 -10.07
C TYR A 199 -31.67 -18.51 -9.54
N GLY A 200 -30.62 -19.32 -9.40
CA GLY A 200 -30.73 -20.64 -8.77
C GLY A 200 -31.31 -20.56 -7.36
N VAL A 201 -32.47 -21.18 -7.15
CA VAL A 201 -33.09 -21.32 -5.83
C VAL A 201 -32.32 -22.38 -5.04
N LEU A 202 -31.86 -22.03 -3.84
CA LEU A 202 -31.28 -22.99 -2.89
C LEU A 202 -32.40 -23.69 -2.14
N GLU A 203 -32.73 -24.91 -2.56
CA GLU A 203 -33.55 -25.83 -1.77
C GLU A 203 -32.69 -26.44 -0.65
N PHE A 204 -32.92 -25.99 0.58
CA PHE A 204 -32.31 -26.60 1.75
C PHE A 204 -33.06 -27.88 2.10
N GLN A 205 -32.41 -29.03 1.97
CA GLN A 205 -32.96 -30.29 2.49
C GLN A 205 -33.06 -30.19 4.01
N GLN A 206 -34.28 -30.12 4.51
CA GLN A 206 -34.58 -30.24 5.93
C GLN A 206 -34.73 -31.73 6.24
N ASP A 207 -33.78 -32.28 7.00
CA ASP A 207 -33.78 -33.70 7.37
C ASP A 207 -35.11 -34.11 8.01
N GLU A 208 -35.71 -35.16 7.46
CA GLU A 208 -37.02 -35.67 7.86
C GLU A 208 -36.91 -36.41 9.20
N HIS A 209 -37.20 -35.73 10.31
CA HIS A 209 -37.51 -36.38 11.58
C HIS A 209 -38.99 -36.26 11.89
N THR A 210 -39.62 -37.41 12.09
CA THR A 210 -41.06 -37.61 12.23
C THR A 210 -41.70 -36.81 13.38
N GLU A 211 -42.98 -36.46 13.14
CA GLU A 211 -44.04 -35.84 13.95
C GLU A 211 -43.92 -35.96 15.51
N ALA A 212 -44.49 -35.07 16.33
CA ALA A 212 -45.73 -34.31 16.14
C ALA A 212 -45.88 -33.07 17.07
N SER A 213 -47.02 -32.37 16.90
CA SER A 213 -47.66 -31.37 17.77
C SER A 213 -47.21 -29.91 17.61
N VAL A 214 -48.12 -29.11 17.05
CA VAL A 214 -48.09 -27.64 17.09
C VAL A 214 -48.68 -27.16 18.41
N GLU A 215 -47.89 -26.46 19.23
CA GLU A 215 -48.37 -25.56 20.27
C GLU A 215 -47.52 -24.29 20.21
N SER A 216 -48.15 -23.12 20.16
CA SER A 216 -47.52 -21.88 19.71
C SER A 216 -46.91 -21.06 20.85
N TYR A 217 -45.57 -21.07 20.99
CA TYR A 217 -44.84 -20.07 21.77
C TYR A 217 -43.50 -19.71 21.10
N PRO A 218 -43.18 -18.42 20.88
CA PRO A 218 -41.85 -18.01 20.45
C PRO A 218 -40.84 -18.15 21.61
N PRO A 219 -39.60 -18.63 21.37
CA PRO A 219 -38.55 -18.61 22.39
C PRO A 219 -38.11 -17.16 22.66
N ASP A 220 -38.38 -16.70 23.87
CA ASP A 220 -38.23 -15.33 24.35
C ASP A 220 -36.76 -15.02 24.68
N ASN A 221 -35.94 -14.82 23.63
CA ASN A 221 -34.48 -14.75 23.74
C ASN A 221 -33.81 -13.62 22.92
N THR A 222 -34.57 -12.75 22.26
CA THR A 222 -34.00 -11.54 21.62
C THR A 222 -33.75 -10.45 22.66
N GLU A 223 -32.53 -10.40 23.18
CA GLU A 223 -32.06 -9.29 24.02
C GLU A 223 -31.78 -8.05 23.15
N TYR A 224 -32.61 -7.01 23.30
CA TYR A 224 -32.46 -5.74 22.60
C TYR A 224 -31.62 -4.75 23.44
N ALA A 225 -30.43 -4.39 22.95
CA ALA A 225 -29.64 -3.32 23.54
C ALA A 225 -30.20 -1.94 23.13
N VAL A 226 -30.68 -1.16 24.10
CA VAL A 226 -31.15 0.22 23.86
C VAL A 226 -29.97 1.19 24.00
N ILE A 227 -29.58 1.84 22.91
CA ILE A 227 -28.56 2.90 22.91
C ILE A 227 -29.21 4.21 23.35
N VAL A 228 -28.99 4.60 24.61
CA VAL A 228 -29.42 5.91 25.15
C VAL A 228 -28.32 6.93 24.90
N PHE A 229 -28.58 7.89 24.00
CA PHE A 229 -27.70 9.04 23.83
C PHE A 229 -27.94 10.04 24.99
N PRO A 230 -26.88 10.58 25.61
CA PRO A 230 -27.05 11.65 26.59
C PRO A 230 -27.59 12.91 25.90
N GLU A 231 -28.51 13.59 26.55
CA GLU A 231 -29.09 14.84 26.05
C GLU A 231 -27.98 15.89 25.87
N GLU A 232 -27.87 16.47 24.67
CA GLU A 232 -26.89 17.52 24.41
C GLU A 232 -27.19 18.71 25.34
N LYS A 233 -26.24 19.04 26.22
CA LYS A 233 -26.37 20.20 27.09
C LYS A 233 -26.58 21.43 26.20
N PRO A 234 -27.65 22.23 26.40
CA PRO A 234 -27.85 23.44 25.63
C PRO A 234 -26.63 24.33 25.80
N VAL A 235 -25.99 24.70 24.69
CA VAL A 235 -24.88 25.65 24.67
C VAL A 235 -25.46 27.01 25.02
N THR A 236 -25.50 27.34 26.30
CA THR A 236 -25.81 28.68 26.78
C THR A 236 -24.73 29.62 26.26
N PRO A 237 -25.05 30.60 25.40
CA PRO A 237 -24.07 31.59 24.99
C PRO A 237 -23.68 32.40 26.22
N GLU A 238 -22.42 32.34 26.63
CA GLU A 238 -21.98 33.06 27.83
C GLU A 238 -22.13 34.56 27.59
N ARG A 239 -23.09 35.17 28.31
CA ARG A 239 -23.50 36.55 28.11
C ARG A 239 -22.40 37.48 28.61
N GLY A 240 -21.51 37.88 27.70
CA GLY A 240 -20.35 38.71 27.99
C GLY A 240 -20.66 39.89 28.91
N LYS A 241 -20.04 39.91 30.09
CA LYS A 241 -20.14 41.02 31.04
C LYS A 241 -19.43 42.24 30.45
N LYS A 242 -20.18 43.31 30.17
CA LYS A 242 -19.63 44.59 29.74
C LYS A 242 -18.78 45.22 30.86
N THR A 243 -17.46 45.12 30.76
CA THR A 243 -16.54 46.02 31.48
C THR A 243 -16.27 47.25 30.63
N LYS A 244 -16.87 48.39 31.04
CA LYS A 244 -16.61 49.71 30.45
C LYS A 244 -15.18 50.11 30.79
N HIS A 245 -14.27 50.08 29.80
CA HIS A 245 -12.96 50.70 29.96
C HIS A 245 -12.75 51.81 28.94
N GLN A 246 -12.83 53.04 29.45
CA GLN A 246 -12.71 54.29 28.74
C GLN A 246 -11.23 54.56 28.48
N ARG A 247 -10.78 54.44 27.23
CA ARG A 247 -9.43 54.87 26.82
C ARG A 247 -9.48 56.35 26.43
N THR A 248 -8.99 57.19 27.32
CA THR A 248 -8.64 58.58 27.01
C THR A 248 -7.41 58.57 26.10
N CYS A 249 -7.49 59.19 24.92
CA CYS A 249 -6.30 59.48 24.12
C CYS A 249 -5.64 60.74 24.68
N GLN A 250 -4.32 60.75 24.77
CA GLN A 250 -3.53 61.97 24.89
C GLN A 250 -2.49 62.00 23.77
N ILE A 251 -2.09 63.23 23.43
CA ILE A 251 -1.28 63.65 22.28
C ILE A 251 0.20 63.57 22.65
#